data_AF-A0A5C7XA24-F1
#
_entry.id   AF-A0A5C7XA24-F1
#
_cell.length_a   1.000
_cell.length_b   1.000
_cell.length_c   1.000
_cell.angle_alpha   90.00
_cell.angle_beta   90.00
_cell.angle_gamma   90.00
#
_symmetry.space_group_name_H-M   'P 1'
#
loop_
_entity.id
_entity.type
_entity.pdbx_description
1 polymer ?
#
loop_
_entity_poly.entity_id
_entity_poly.type
_entity_poly.pdbx_seq_one_letter_code
_entity_poly.pdbx_strand_id
1 'polypeptide(L)'
;MTPAATLILTFRKLRRFQQKKAAYLLDVLQGYLSGIENGARNVQWDKFKVQIISGYKLNDAETDTLNEAIKYSNHKIILSLKMSESKFRLAHNFFNRLESMNQRDMDMINLILSLAELDQDKLFINAPSRRALFTIAARRRNH
;
A
#
# COMPACT_ATOMS: atom_id res chain seq x y z
N MET A 1 7.51 -6.55 -11.53
CA MET A 1 6.66 -5.33 -11.53
C MET A 1 6.31 -4.98 -10.10
N THR A 2 6.25 -3.69 -9.77
CA THR A 2 5.83 -3.26 -8.41
C THR A 2 4.30 -3.33 -8.26
N PRO A 3 3.77 -3.44 -7.03
CA PRO A 3 2.33 -3.43 -6.79
C PRO A 3 1.59 -2.25 -7.43
N ALA A 4 2.16 -1.04 -7.36
CA ALA A 4 1.57 0.17 -7.94
C ALA A 4 1.52 0.11 -9.47
N ALA A 5 2.59 -0.38 -10.12
CA ALA A 5 2.62 -0.56 -11.58
C ALA A 5 1.50 -1.52 -12.05
N THR A 6 1.35 -2.66 -11.35
CA THR A 6 0.31 -3.65 -11.61
C THR A 6 -1.09 -3.05 -11.42
N LEU A 7 -1.29 -2.25 -10.38
CA LEU A 7 -2.58 -1.63 -10.09
C LEU A 7 -2.97 -0.58 -11.14
N ILE A 8 -2.03 0.27 -11.56
CA ILE A 8 -2.26 1.28 -12.61
C ILE A 8 -2.66 0.61 -13.93
N LEU A 9 -1.96 -0.46 -14.30
CA LEU A 9 -2.29 -1.28 -15.46
C LEU A 9 -3.70 -1.87 -15.33
N THR A 10 -4.08 -2.32 -14.13
CA THR A 10 -5.40 -2.87 -13.83
C THR A 10 -6.49 -1.80 -14.00
N PHE A 11 -6.32 -0.62 -13.41
CA PHE A 11 -7.27 0.49 -13.56
C PHE A 11 -7.46 0.89 -15.03
N ARG A 12 -6.37 0.94 -15.81
CA ARG A 12 -6.43 1.22 -17.23
C ARG A 12 -7.24 0.17 -18.00
N LYS A 13 -6.97 -1.11 -17.74
CA LYS A 13 -7.66 -2.24 -18.37
C LYS A 13 -9.14 -2.29 -18.02
N LEU A 14 -9.49 -2.11 -16.74
CA LEU A 14 -10.89 -2.08 -16.27
C LEU A 14 -11.70 -0.97 -16.98
N ARG A 15 -11.09 0.20 -17.17
CA ARG A 15 -11.69 1.34 -17.88
C ARG A 15 -11.59 1.23 -19.40
N ARG A 16 -10.98 0.17 -19.92
CA ARG A 16 -10.73 -0.08 -21.35
C ARG A 16 -10.02 1.09 -22.06
N PHE A 17 -9.14 1.78 -21.35
CA PHE A 17 -8.37 2.86 -21.95
C PHE A 17 -7.20 2.29 -22.76
N GLN A 18 -7.13 2.70 -24.03
CA GLN A 18 -5.93 2.51 -24.84
C GLN A 18 -4.77 3.32 -24.24
N GLN A 19 -3.54 2.84 -24.43
CA GLN A 19 -2.34 3.46 -23.84
C GLN A 19 -2.25 4.96 -24.12
N LYS A 20 -2.52 5.37 -25.37
CA LYS A 20 -2.49 6.77 -25.80
C LYS A 20 -3.50 7.63 -25.05
N LYS A 21 -4.73 7.12 -24.87
CA LYS A 21 -5.80 7.80 -24.13
C LYS A 21 -5.46 7.89 -22.64
N ALA A 22 -4.96 6.80 -22.06
CA ALA A 22 -4.55 6.77 -20.66
C ALA A 22 -3.42 7.78 -20.39
N ALA A 23 -2.41 7.81 -21.26
CA ALA A 23 -1.30 8.76 -21.15
C ALA A 23 -1.77 10.22 -21.22
N TYR A 24 -2.71 10.51 -22.14
CA TYR A 24 -3.35 11.82 -22.23
C TYR A 24 -4.12 12.20 -20.95
N LEU A 25 -4.93 11.29 -20.39
CA LEU A 25 -5.69 11.53 -19.16
C LEU A 25 -4.81 11.76 -17.93
N LEU A 26 -3.63 11.14 -17.92
CA LEU A 26 -2.64 11.25 -16.84
C LEU A 26 -1.65 12.39 -17.05
N ASP A 27 -1.78 13.16 -18.15
CA ASP A 27 -0.86 14.24 -18.53
C ASP A 27 0.61 13.78 -18.56
N VAL A 28 0.86 12.65 -19.22
CA VAL A 28 2.20 12.10 -19.41
C VAL A 28 2.41 11.56 -20.83
N LEU A 29 3.67 11.36 -21.20
CA LEU A 29 4.03 10.71 -22.45
C LEU A 29 3.62 9.23 -22.45
N GLN A 30 3.16 8.71 -23.58
CA GLN A 30 2.77 7.31 -23.72
C GLN A 30 3.89 6.34 -23.36
N GLY A 31 5.12 6.63 -23.79
CA GLY A 31 6.31 5.82 -23.44
C GLY A 31 6.68 5.89 -21.96
N TYR A 32 6.38 7.02 -21.29
CA TYR A 32 6.56 7.15 -19.85
C TYR A 32 5.58 6.25 -19.10
N LEU A 33 4.28 6.32 -19.44
CA LEU A 33 3.26 5.45 -18.85
C LEU A 33 3.56 3.96 -19.09
N SER A 34 3.98 3.58 -20.29
CA SER A 34 4.40 2.21 -20.59
C SER A 34 5.58 1.76 -19.71
N GLY A 35 6.58 2.63 -19.53
CA GLY A 35 7.70 2.36 -18.64
C GLY A 35 7.29 2.17 -17.17
N ILE A 36 6.30 2.94 -16.70
CA ILE A 36 5.73 2.77 -15.35
C ILE A 36 4.98 1.45 -15.24
N GLU A 37 4.08 1.16 -16.17
CA GLU A 37 3.26 -0.05 -16.15
C GLU A 37 4.11 -1.32 -16.18
N ASN A 38 5.31 -1.28 -16.76
CA ASN A 38 6.24 -2.41 -16.75
C ASN A 38 7.22 -2.40 -15.56
N GLY A 39 7.15 -1.39 -14.68
CA GLY A 39 8.08 -1.22 -13.55
C GLY A 39 9.51 -0.83 -13.95
N ALA A 40 9.71 -0.39 -15.19
CA ALA A 40 11.01 -0.01 -15.75
C ALA A 40 11.38 1.46 -15.47
N ARG A 41 10.48 2.26 -14.89
CA ARG A 41 10.74 3.65 -14.50
C ARG A 41 10.46 3.90 -13.03
N ASN A 42 11.35 4.68 -12.42
CA ASN A 42 11.09 5.28 -11.12
C ASN A 42 10.07 6.41 -11.25
N VAL A 43 9.15 6.46 -10.28
CA VAL A 43 8.03 7.40 -10.28
C VAL A 43 8.10 8.26 -9.04
N GLN A 44 7.90 9.56 -9.23
CA GLN A 44 7.62 10.47 -8.12
C GLN A 44 6.15 10.33 -7.75
N TRP A 45 5.87 9.39 -6.83
CA TRP A 45 4.52 8.94 -6.54
C TRP A 45 3.61 10.05 -6.04
N ASP A 46 4.11 11.05 -5.31
CA ASP A 46 3.27 12.13 -4.78
C ASP A 46 2.56 12.92 -5.89
N LYS A 47 3.32 13.33 -6.91
CA LYS A 47 2.77 14.05 -8.07
C LYS A 47 1.94 13.13 -8.96
N PHE A 48 2.46 11.94 -9.26
CA PHE A 48 1.81 11.03 -10.21
C PHE A 48 0.51 10.45 -9.64
N LYS A 49 0.41 10.25 -8.32
CA LYS A 49 -0.81 9.82 -7.64
C LYS A 49 -1.96 10.78 -7.90
N VAL A 50 -1.73 12.09 -7.80
CA VAL A 50 -2.76 13.11 -8.06
C VAL A 50 -3.28 12.98 -9.50
N GLN A 51 -2.37 12.81 -10.46
CA GLN A 51 -2.71 12.62 -11.88
C GLN A 51 -3.52 11.33 -12.11
N ILE A 52 -3.21 10.24 -11.41
CA ILE A 52 -3.97 8.98 -11.48
C ILE A 52 -5.38 9.16 -10.92
N ILE A 53 -5.50 9.71 -9.72
CA ILE A 53 -6.81 9.92 -9.06
C ILE A 53 -7.70 10.79 -9.94
N SER A 54 -7.18 11.92 -10.46
CA SER A 54 -7.94 12.82 -11.31
C SER A 54 -8.24 12.24 -12.69
N GLY A 55 -7.22 11.67 -13.35
CA GLY A 55 -7.31 11.21 -14.74
C GLY A 55 -8.16 9.95 -14.90
N TYR A 56 -8.09 9.03 -13.94
CA TYR A 56 -8.91 7.82 -13.92
C TYR A 56 -10.21 7.98 -13.14
N LYS A 57 -10.41 9.12 -12.47
CA LYS A 57 -11.57 9.39 -11.62
C LYS A 57 -11.76 8.27 -10.61
N LEU A 58 -10.72 8.02 -9.82
CA LEU A 58 -10.76 6.99 -8.79
C LEU A 58 -11.77 7.37 -7.71
N ASN A 59 -12.53 6.41 -7.22
CA ASN A 59 -13.33 6.58 -6.01
C ASN A 59 -12.47 6.41 -4.74
N ASP A 60 -13.07 6.57 -3.56
CA ASP A 60 -12.35 6.50 -2.28
C ASP A 60 -11.68 5.13 -2.08
N ALA A 61 -12.40 4.03 -2.35
CA ALA A 61 -11.86 2.68 -2.20
C ALA A 61 -10.69 2.40 -3.16
N GLU A 62 -10.79 2.83 -4.42
CA GLU A 62 -9.70 2.73 -5.39
C GLU A 62 -8.51 3.61 -4.99
N THR A 63 -8.78 4.78 -4.40
CA THR A 63 -7.74 5.70 -3.91
C THR A 63 -6.99 5.11 -2.72
N ASP A 64 -7.70 4.48 -1.78
CA ASP A 64 -7.08 3.77 -0.65
C ASP A 64 -6.22 2.60 -1.13
N THR A 65 -6.75 1.82 -2.07
CA THR A 65 -6.00 0.72 -2.71
C THR A 65 -4.74 1.24 -3.41
N LEU A 66 -4.82 2.39 -4.08
CA LEU A 66 -3.66 3.03 -4.72
C LEU A 66 -2.63 3.50 -3.70
N ASN A 67 -3.07 4.12 -2.59
CA ASN A 67 -2.17 4.56 -1.52
C ASN A 67 -1.40 3.37 -0.91
N GLU A 68 -2.08 2.25 -0.66
CA GLU A 68 -1.43 1.03 -0.18
C GLU A 68 -0.44 0.47 -1.20
N ALA A 69 -0.84 0.36 -2.47
CA ALA A 69 0.05 -0.14 -3.51
C ALA A 69 1.31 0.73 -3.68
N ILE A 70 1.18 2.05 -3.56
CA ILE A 70 2.32 2.99 -3.58
C ILE A 70 3.23 2.74 -2.37
N LYS A 71 2.66 2.59 -1.18
CA LYS A 71 3.42 2.29 0.06
C LYS A 71 4.25 1.02 -0.10
N TYR A 72 3.69 -0.04 -0.67
CA TYR A 72 4.40 -1.31 -0.91
C TYR A 72 5.32 -1.29 -2.14
N SER A 73 5.26 -0.26 -2.97
CA SER A 73 6.12 -0.10 -4.16
C SER A 73 7.40 0.68 -3.88
N ASN A 74 7.65 1.07 -2.62
CA ASN A 74 8.89 1.70 -2.25
C ASN A 74 10.03 0.67 -2.23
N HIS A 75 11.03 0.88 -3.08
CA HIS A 75 12.20 0.00 -3.18
C HIS A 75 13.19 0.18 -2.03
N LYS A 76 12.94 1.14 -1.13
CA LYS A 76 13.76 1.41 0.06
C LYS A 76 12.98 1.07 1.31
N ILE A 77 13.56 0.21 2.14
CA ILE A 77 13.09 -0.04 3.50
C ILE A 77 14.03 0.70 4.46
N ILE A 78 13.45 1.62 5.22
CA ILE A 78 14.19 2.44 6.19
C ILE A 78 14.01 1.83 7.57
N LEU A 79 15.10 1.35 8.16
CA LEU A 79 15.10 0.82 9.53
C LEU A 79 15.27 1.95 10.54
N SER A 80 14.58 1.86 11.68
CA SER A 80 14.69 2.86 12.74
C SER A 80 16.05 2.78 13.43
N LEU A 81 16.70 3.94 13.61
CA LEU A 81 17.97 4.05 14.33
C LEU A 81 17.89 3.61 15.80
N LYS A 82 16.69 3.49 16.35
CA LYS A 82 16.45 3.04 17.73
C LYS A 82 16.31 1.52 17.85
N MET A 83 16.42 0.77 16.75
CA MET A 83 16.33 -0.69 16.79
C MET A 83 17.56 -1.30 17.47
N SER A 84 17.34 -2.38 18.23
CA SER A 84 18.45 -3.15 18.80
C SER A 84 19.25 -3.86 17.71
N GLU A 85 20.51 -4.17 18.02
CA GLU A 85 21.41 -4.92 17.13
C GLU A 85 20.77 -6.24 16.62
N SER A 86 20.12 -6.98 17.51
CA SER A 86 19.45 -8.25 17.16
C SER A 86 18.38 -8.04 16.09
N LYS A 87 17.62 -6.94 16.16
CA LYS A 87 16.60 -6.60 15.15
C LYS A 87 17.23 -6.18 13.82
N PHE A 88 18.36 -5.47 13.85
CA PHE A 88 19.12 -5.16 12.64
C PHE A 88 19.64 -6.42 11.94
N ARG A 89 20.23 -7.36 12.71
CA ARG A 89 20.70 -8.65 12.18
C ARG A 89 19.57 -9.47 11.55
N LEU A 90 18.42 -9.53 12.23
CA LEU A 90 17.24 -10.20 11.71
C LEU A 90 16.78 -9.57 10.39
N ALA A 91 16.66 -8.25 10.33
CA ALA A 91 16.27 -7.55 9.11
C ALA A 91 17.25 -7.85 7.97
N HIS A 92 18.56 -7.76 8.22
CA HIS A 92 19.58 -8.05 7.21
C HIS A 92 19.50 -9.49 6.68
N ASN A 93 19.36 -10.47 7.57
CA ASN A 93 19.21 -11.87 7.19
C ASN A 93 17.93 -12.12 6.36
N PHE A 94 16.84 -11.45 6.74
CA PHE A 94 15.58 -11.50 6.00
C PHE A 94 15.73 -10.92 4.59
N PHE A 95 16.35 -9.74 4.46
CA PHE A 95 16.63 -9.12 3.16
C PHE A 95 17.41 -10.03 2.22
N ASN A 96 18.48 -10.66 2.72
CA ASN A 96 19.33 -11.54 1.91
C ASN A 96 18.58 -12.76 1.38
N ARG A 97 17.46 -13.15 1.99
CA ARG A 97 16.66 -14.31 1.57
C ARG A 97 15.41 -13.94 0.77
N LEU A 98 14.97 -12.68 0.85
CA LEU A 98 13.69 -12.22 0.33
C LEU A 98 13.44 -12.62 -1.13
N GLU A 99 14.44 -12.46 -2.00
CA GLU A 99 14.33 -12.77 -3.44
C GLU A 99 14.21 -14.28 -3.72
N SER A 100 14.78 -15.10 -2.84
CA SER A 100 14.78 -16.57 -2.97
C SER A 100 13.61 -17.27 -2.27
N MET A 101 12.77 -16.51 -1.55
CA MET A 101 11.64 -17.07 -0.79
C MET A 101 10.59 -17.64 -1.74
N ASN A 102 10.15 -18.87 -1.45
CA ASN A 102 9.00 -19.44 -2.12
C ASN A 102 7.69 -19.02 -1.42
N GLN A 103 6.55 -19.40 -2.00
CA GLN A 103 5.24 -19.05 -1.45
C GLN A 103 5.04 -19.59 -0.01
N ARG A 104 5.54 -20.79 0.29
CA ARG A 104 5.41 -21.39 1.62
C ARG A 104 6.19 -20.60 2.68
N ASP A 105 7.37 -20.11 2.35
CA ASP A 105 8.16 -19.26 3.25
C ASP A 105 7.42 -17.94 3.53
N MET A 106 6.83 -17.34 2.48
CA MET A 106 6.01 -16.13 2.60
C MET A 106 4.78 -16.36 3.50
N ASP A 107 4.08 -17.48 3.33
CA ASP A 107 2.89 -17.83 4.12
C ASP A 107 3.23 -18.01 5.61
N MET A 108 4.37 -18.66 5.91
CA MET A 108 4.84 -18.83 7.29
C MET A 108 5.21 -17.50 7.95
N ILE A 109 5.84 -16.59 7.20
CA ILE A 109 6.18 -15.25 7.71
C ILE A 109 4.91 -14.44 7.97
N ASN A 110 3.93 -14.49 7.07
CA ASN A 110 2.63 -13.85 7.28
C ASN A 110 1.90 -14.41 8.50
N LEU A 111 1.98 -15.72 8.73
CA LEU A 111 1.44 -16.34 9.94
C LEU A 111 2.12 -15.76 11.20
N ILE A 112 3.45 -15.72 11.24
CA ILE A 112 4.20 -15.17 12.38
C ILE A 112 3.84 -13.69 12.62
N LEU A 113 3.73 -12.89 11.56
CA LEU A 113 3.36 -11.48 11.65
C LEU A 113 1.94 -11.30 12.20
N SER A 114 0.97 -12.09 11.73
CA SER A 114 -0.41 -12.03 12.22
C SER A 114 -0.55 -12.44 13.68
N LEU A 115 0.26 -13.40 14.16
CA LEU A 115 0.29 -13.78 15.58
C LEU A 115 0.80 -12.62 16.46
N ALA A 116 1.80 -11.86 15.99
CA ALA A 116 2.34 -10.73 16.73
C ALA A 116 1.34 -9.57 16.86
N GLU A 117 0.47 -9.37 15.86
CA GLU A 117 -0.60 -8.37 15.90
C GLU A 117 -1.68 -8.73 16.94
N LEU A 118 -2.03 -10.03 17.05
CA LEU A 118 -3.00 -10.52 18.03
C LEU A 118 -2.55 -10.34 19.49
N ASP A 119 -1.25 -10.46 19.76
CA ASP A 119 -0.71 -10.24 21.12
C ASP A 119 -0.61 -8.75 21.48
N GLN A 120 -0.46 -7.86 20.49
CA GLN A 120 -0.55 -6.42 20.69
C GLN A 120 -1.99 -6.00 21.04
N ASP A 121 -3.00 -6.59 20.37
CA ASP A 121 -4.40 -6.28 20.65
C ASP A 121 -4.86 -6.75 22.04
N LYS A 122 -4.30 -7.85 22.57
CA LYS A 122 -4.56 -8.28 23.95
C LYS A 122 -4.01 -7.32 25.02
N LEU A 123 -3.00 -6.51 24.70
CA LEU A 123 -2.51 -5.44 25.58
C LEU A 123 -3.43 -4.21 25.59
N PHE A 124 -4.28 -4.03 24.57
CA PHE A 124 -5.25 -2.94 24.51
C PHE A 124 -6.61 -3.26 25.14
N ILE A 125 -6.88 -4.52 25.53
CA ILE A 125 -8.13 -4.89 26.23
C ILE A 125 -8.14 -4.36 27.69
N ASN A 126 -6.99 -3.96 28.25
CA ASN A 126 -6.89 -3.32 29.57
C ASN A 126 -6.81 -1.79 29.55
N ALA A 127 -6.99 -1.14 28.41
CA ALA A 127 -7.18 0.31 28.34
C ALA A 127 -8.60 0.57 27.83
N PRO A 128 -9.47 1.31 28.57
CA PRO A 128 -10.82 1.60 28.09
C PRO A 128 -10.69 2.34 26.76
N SER A 129 -11.11 1.65 25.70
CA SER A 129 -10.89 2.12 24.34
C SER A 129 -11.60 3.47 24.15
N ARG A 130 -10.88 4.44 23.57
CA ARG A 130 -11.45 5.70 23.06
C ARG A 130 -12.47 5.50 21.94
N ARG A 131 -12.86 4.25 21.62
CA ARG A 131 -13.94 3.89 20.69
C ARG A 131 -15.33 3.81 21.35
N ALA A 132 -15.46 4.17 22.63
CA ALA A 132 -16.75 4.28 23.33
C ALA A 132 -17.29 5.72 23.48
N LEU A 133 -16.90 6.67 22.63
CA LEU A 133 -17.48 8.04 22.63
C LEU A 133 -18.28 8.40 21.39
N PHE A 134 -18.59 7.44 20.51
CA PHE A 134 -19.48 7.68 19.35
C PHE A 134 -20.77 6.85 19.35
N THR A 135 -21.18 6.32 20.50
CA THR A 135 -22.51 5.74 20.66
C THR A 135 -23.05 6.09 22.04
N ILE A 136 -23.65 7.29 22.16
CA ILE A 136 -24.74 7.74 23.06
C ILE A 136 -24.72 9.29 23.02
N ALA A 137 -25.08 9.88 21.88
CA ALA A 137 -25.43 11.31 21.80
C ALA A 137 -26.34 11.64 20.61
N ALA A 138 -27.14 10.67 20.12
CA ALA A 138 -28.06 10.88 19.00
C ALA A 138 -29.43 10.21 19.23
N ARG A 139 -29.94 10.23 20.46
CA ARG A 139 -31.32 9.82 20.75
C ARG A 139 -31.91 10.54 21.96
N ARG A 140 -31.96 11.87 21.89
CA ARG A 140 -32.88 12.73 22.68
C ARG A 140 -32.94 14.12 22.05
N ARG A 141 -33.69 14.22 20.95
CA ARG A 141 -34.37 15.42 20.43
C ARG A 141 -35.19 14.96 19.23
N ASN A 142 -36.41 14.53 19.51
CA ASN A 142 -37.63 14.79 18.73
C ASN A 142 -38.76 13.97 19.33
N HIS A 143 -39.77 14.71 19.80
CA HIS A 143 -40.99 14.34 20.53
C HIS A 143 -40.83 14.09 22.02
#